data_AF-A0A8K0NUF2-F1
#
_entry.id   AF-A0A8K0NUF2-F1
#
_cell.length_a   1.000
_cell.length_b   1.000
_cell.length_c   1.000
_cell.angle_alpha   90.00
_cell.angle_beta   90.00
_cell.angle_gamma   90.00
#
_symmetry.space_group_name_H-M   'P 1'
#
loop_
_entity.id
_entity.type
_entity.pdbx_description
1 polymer ?
#
loop_
_entity_poly.entity_id
_entity_poly.type
_entity_poly.pdbx_seq_one_letter_code
_entity_poly.pdbx_strand_id
1 'polypeptide(L)'
;MDDHAEVLMETVRVFGNLTQSKEVRDYMVESGILERLILLLRDPIGISKDLLLANVGVLVNMMADIDKRRILSNHNGISRLVEILETCNDNWNLSSLICQVIWNYSTESTDLYYDLGRDTTEKLVSVLADFLDEERYFGIPEGSVIDPAIS
;
A
#
# COMPACT_ATOMS: atom_id res chain seq x y z
N MET A 1 -11.74 -14.81 -21.23
CA MET A 1 -10.83 -13.72 -20.83
C MET A 1 -10.74 -13.64 -19.30
N ASP A 2 -11.71 -14.17 -18.55
CA ASP A 2 -11.74 -14.18 -17.08
C ASP A 2 -10.77 -15.15 -16.40
N ASP A 3 -10.52 -16.33 -16.99
CA ASP A 3 -9.74 -17.39 -16.33
C ASP A 3 -8.32 -16.97 -15.92
N HIS A 4 -7.66 -16.11 -16.71
CA HIS A 4 -6.31 -15.65 -16.40
C HIS A 4 -6.27 -14.66 -15.21
N ALA A 5 -7.29 -13.82 -15.08
CA ALA A 5 -7.39 -12.86 -13.97
C ALA A 5 -7.74 -13.58 -12.66
N GLU A 6 -8.60 -14.60 -12.73
CA GLU A 6 -8.95 -15.45 -11.60
C GLU A 6 -7.75 -16.27 -11.11
N VAL A 7 -7.02 -16.90 -12.03
CA VAL A 7 -5.78 -17.64 -11.69
C VAL A 7 -4.75 -16.71 -11.06
N LEU A 8 -4.57 -15.49 -11.61
CA LEU A 8 -3.65 -14.51 -11.02
C LEU A 8 -4.08 -14.11 -9.61
N MET A 9 -5.37 -13.83 -9.41
CA MET A 9 -5.94 -13.49 -8.11
C MET A 9 -5.67 -14.58 -7.07
N GLU A 10 -5.96 -15.82 -7.41
CA GLU A 10 -5.75 -16.94 -6.50
C GLU A 10 -4.27 -17.22 -6.24
N THR A 11 -3.43 -17.06 -7.27
CA THR A 11 -1.98 -17.16 -7.11
C THR A 11 -1.44 -16.14 -6.11
N VAL A 12 -1.88 -14.88 -6.20
CA VAL A 12 -1.45 -13.82 -5.27
C VAL A 12 -1.97 -14.09 -3.85
N ARG A 13 -3.20 -14.61 -3.69
CA ARG A 13 -3.72 -15.04 -2.38
C ARG A 13 -2.89 -16.17 -1.76
N VAL A 14 -2.53 -17.17 -2.57
CA VAL A 14 -1.65 -18.26 -2.14
C VAL A 14 -0.30 -17.70 -1.70
N PHE A 15 0.30 -16.76 -2.45
CA PHE A 15 1.51 -16.08 -2.00
C PHE A 15 1.32 -15.32 -0.69
N GLY A 16 0.17 -14.67 -0.47
CA GLY A 16 -0.14 -13.97 0.78
C GLY A 16 -0.07 -14.90 2.01
N ASN A 17 -0.52 -16.14 1.84
CA ASN A 17 -0.41 -17.16 2.89
C ASN A 17 1.01 -17.71 3.03
N LEU A 18 1.66 -18.07 1.92
CA LEU A 18 2.96 -18.75 1.94
C LEU A 18 4.11 -17.83 2.39
N THR A 19 4.03 -16.53 2.09
CA THR A 19 5.07 -15.54 2.42
C THR A 19 5.23 -15.25 3.92
N GLN A 20 4.39 -15.84 4.77
CA GLN A 20 4.64 -15.88 6.21
C GLN A 20 5.94 -16.65 6.54
N SER A 21 6.30 -17.65 5.72
CA SER A 21 7.58 -18.35 5.80
C SER A 21 8.68 -17.53 5.13
N LYS A 22 9.82 -17.40 5.81
CA LYS A 22 11.00 -16.70 5.28
C LYS A 22 11.56 -17.40 4.04
N GLU A 23 11.58 -18.73 4.04
CA GLU A 23 12.08 -19.56 2.94
C GLU A 23 11.31 -19.28 1.64
N VAL A 24 9.99 -19.07 1.75
CA VAL A 24 9.17 -18.69 0.58
C VAL A 24 9.51 -17.27 0.12
N ARG A 25 9.70 -16.32 1.03
CA ARG A 25 10.09 -14.95 0.66
C ARG A 25 11.45 -14.93 -0.04
N ASP A 26 12.41 -15.69 0.45
CA ASP A 26 13.73 -15.84 -0.18
C ASP A 26 13.58 -16.43 -1.60
N TYR A 27 12.83 -17.53 -1.75
CA TYR A 27 12.55 -18.15 -3.05
C TYR A 27 11.86 -17.18 -4.04
N MET A 28 10.93 -16.36 -3.57
CA MET A 28 10.23 -15.39 -4.43
C MET A 28 11.17 -14.32 -4.96
N VAL A 29 12.15 -13.89 -4.17
CA VAL A 29 13.20 -12.97 -4.63
C VAL A 29 14.10 -13.66 -5.65
N GLU A 30 14.62 -14.85 -5.35
CA GLU A 30 15.47 -15.61 -6.27
C GLU A 30 14.78 -15.91 -7.61
N SER A 31 13.46 -16.10 -7.57
CA SER A 31 12.64 -16.40 -8.75
C SER A 31 12.19 -15.15 -9.52
N GLY A 32 12.48 -13.93 -9.04
CA GLY A 32 12.05 -12.68 -9.66
C GLY A 32 10.55 -12.39 -9.52
N ILE A 33 9.87 -13.02 -8.56
CA ILE A 33 8.42 -12.88 -8.35
C ILE A 33 8.12 -11.54 -7.66
N LEU A 34 8.94 -11.12 -6.70
CA LEU A 34 8.73 -9.86 -5.99
C LEU A 34 8.71 -8.68 -6.97
N GLU A 35 9.64 -8.64 -7.91
CA GLU A 35 9.73 -7.62 -8.96
C GLU A 35 8.45 -7.60 -9.80
N ARG A 36 7.95 -8.77 -10.19
CA ARG A 36 6.69 -8.88 -10.94
C ARG A 36 5.49 -8.37 -10.14
N LEU A 37 5.43 -8.65 -8.84
CA LEU A 37 4.38 -8.12 -7.96
C LEU A 37 4.47 -6.60 -7.79
N ILE A 38 5.66 -6.02 -7.78
CA ILE A 38 5.85 -4.57 -7.78
C ILE A 38 5.44 -3.94 -9.11
N LEU A 39 5.70 -4.64 -10.24
CA LEU A 39 5.25 -4.18 -11.55
C LEU A 39 3.72 -4.09 -11.65
N LEU A 40 2.97 -4.92 -10.92
CA LEU A 40 1.51 -4.78 -10.83
C LEU A 40 1.09 -3.42 -10.26
N LEU A 41 1.91 -2.76 -9.43
CA LEU A 41 1.56 -1.43 -8.90
C LEU A 41 1.64 -0.31 -9.95
N ARG A 42 2.21 -0.54 -11.15
CA ARG A 42 2.44 0.51 -12.14
C ARG A 42 1.20 0.98 -12.88
N ASP A 43 0.19 0.12 -12.99
CA ASP A 43 -1.09 0.44 -13.60
C ASP A 43 -2.24 -0.06 -12.71
N PRO A 44 -2.53 0.65 -11.60
CA PRO A 44 -3.57 0.24 -10.67
C PRO A 44 -4.98 0.39 -11.25
N ILE A 45 -5.17 1.12 -12.35
CA ILE A 45 -6.49 1.34 -12.99
C ILE A 45 -6.96 0.07 -13.68
N GLY A 46 -6.04 -0.71 -14.27
CA GLY A 46 -6.33 -1.98 -14.93
C GLY A 46 -6.50 -3.18 -13.99
N ILE A 47 -6.38 -2.99 -12.68
CA ILE A 47 -6.31 -4.07 -11.68
C ILE A 47 -7.53 -4.00 -10.77
N SER A 48 -8.11 -5.16 -10.46
CA SER A 48 -9.23 -5.22 -9.51
C SER A 48 -8.76 -4.80 -8.11
N LYS A 49 -9.64 -4.13 -7.36
CA LYS A 49 -9.33 -3.71 -5.97
C LYS A 49 -8.92 -4.89 -5.10
N ASP A 50 -9.52 -6.06 -5.32
CA ASP A 50 -9.20 -7.28 -4.59
C ASP A 50 -7.79 -7.78 -4.91
N LEU A 51 -7.39 -7.78 -6.19
CA LEU A 51 -6.04 -8.17 -6.60
C LEU A 51 -5.00 -7.20 -6.05
N LEU A 52 -5.31 -5.91 -6.06
CA LEU A 52 -4.43 -4.91 -5.46
C LEU A 52 -4.30 -5.12 -3.94
N LEU A 53 -5.40 -5.36 -3.24
CA LEU A 53 -5.42 -5.66 -1.80
C LEU A 53 -4.58 -6.90 -1.47
N ALA A 54 -4.78 -8.00 -2.21
CA ALA A 54 -4.03 -9.24 -2.03
C ALA A 54 -2.53 -9.03 -2.32
N ASN A 55 -2.19 -8.29 -3.38
CA ASN A 55 -0.82 -7.99 -3.75
C ASN A 55 -0.12 -7.15 -2.68
N VAL A 56 -0.76 -6.10 -2.17
CA VAL A 56 -0.21 -5.29 -1.08
C VAL A 56 -0.04 -6.12 0.20
N GLY A 57 -0.97 -7.05 0.49
CA GLY A 57 -0.81 -8.00 1.58
C GLY A 57 0.45 -8.87 1.47
N VAL A 58 0.78 -9.33 0.26
CA VAL A 58 2.07 -9.99 0.01
C VAL A 58 3.24 -9.05 0.30
N LEU A 59 3.17 -7.80 -0.17
CA LEU A 59 4.24 -6.81 0.06
C LEU A 59 4.45 -6.52 1.55
N VAL A 60 3.41 -6.53 2.39
CA VAL A 60 3.56 -6.39 3.85
C VAL A 60 4.47 -7.47 4.41
N ASN A 61 4.22 -8.74 4.04
CA ASN A 61 5.04 -9.87 4.46
C ASN A 61 6.48 -9.75 3.91
N MET A 62 6.64 -9.32 2.66
CA MET A 62 7.95 -9.17 2.02
C MET A 62 8.81 -8.09 2.69
N MET A 63 8.21 -6.98 3.14
CA MET A 63 8.93 -5.87 3.78
C MET A 63 9.35 -6.16 5.24
N ALA A 64 8.91 -7.30 5.79
CA ALA A 64 9.40 -7.77 7.09
C ALA A 64 10.91 -8.05 7.08
N ASP A 65 11.49 -8.41 5.92
CA ASP A 65 12.93 -8.64 5.81
C ASP A 65 13.66 -7.42 5.21
N ILE A 66 14.71 -6.94 5.88
CA ILE A 66 15.42 -5.73 5.50
C ILE A 66 16.12 -5.83 4.13
N ASP A 67 16.62 -7.01 3.77
CA ASP A 67 17.30 -7.29 2.50
C ASP A 67 16.38 -7.16 1.29
N LYS A 68 15.06 -7.30 1.49
CA LYS A 68 14.05 -7.28 0.42
C LYS A 68 13.53 -5.87 0.14
N ARG A 69 13.67 -4.96 1.11
CA ARG A 69 13.24 -3.55 0.99
C ARG A 69 13.91 -2.84 -0.19
N ARG A 70 15.18 -3.15 -0.47
CA ARG A 70 15.92 -2.59 -1.62
C ARG A 70 15.26 -2.90 -2.96
N ILE A 71 14.64 -4.08 -3.11
CA ILE A 71 13.97 -4.47 -4.35
C ILE A 71 12.76 -3.58 -4.59
N LEU A 72 11.98 -3.29 -3.53
CA LEU A 72 10.86 -2.36 -3.61
C LEU A 72 11.31 -0.94 -4.01
N SER A 73 12.39 -0.45 -3.39
CA SER A 73 12.97 0.86 -3.70
C SER A 73 13.46 0.96 -5.14
N ASN A 74 14.25 -0.02 -5.59
CA ASN A 74 14.83 -0.07 -6.94
C ASN A 74 13.79 -0.06 -8.06
N HIS A 75 12.56 -0.50 -7.77
CA HIS A 75 11.45 -0.55 -8.74
C HIS A 75 10.46 0.62 -8.59
N ASN A 76 10.83 1.66 -7.83
CA ASN A 76 9.97 2.81 -7.48
C ASN A 76 8.68 2.40 -6.76
N GLY A 77 8.67 1.25 -6.08
CA GLY A 77 7.47 0.69 -5.48
C GLY A 77 6.88 1.58 -4.38
N ILE A 78 7.72 2.26 -3.60
CA ILE A 78 7.25 3.20 -2.57
C ILE A 78 6.49 4.39 -3.18
N SER A 79 7.04 5.03 -4.22
CA SER A 79 6.34 6.12 -4.94
C SER A 79 4.98 5.66 -5.46
N ARG A 80 4.91 4.46 -6.03
CA ARG A 80 3.64 3.90 -6.53
C ARG A 80 2.63 3.64 -5.42
N LEU A 81 3.09 3.13 -4.28
CA LEU A 81 2.22 2.93 -3.12
C LEU A 81 1.66 4.27 -2.60
N VAL A 82 2.47 5.33 -2.57
CA VAL A 82 2.00 6.68 -2.17
C VAL A 82 0.99 7.23 -3.17
N GLU A 83 1.22 7.06 -4.47
CA GLU A 83 0.25 7.43 -5.53
C GLU A 83 -1.07 6.68 -5.38
N ILE A 84 -1.03 5.38 -5.10
CA ILE A 84 -2.23 4.58 -4.86
C ILE A 84 -2.94 5.07 -3.60
N LEU A 85 -2.21 5.32 -2.52
CA LEU A 85 -2.74 5.78 -1.23
C LEU A 85 -3.54 7.08 -1.37
N GLU A 86 -3.04 8.04 -2.16
CA GLU A 86 -3.71 9.31 -2.46
C GLU A 86 -5.09 9.10 -3.12
N THR A 87 -5.25 8.02 -3.89
CA THR A 87 -6.49 7.69 -4.61
C THR A 87 -7.41 6.71 -3.87
N CYS A 88 -7.01 6.23 -2.68
CA CYS A 88 -7.80 5.34 -1.84
C CYS A 88 -8.97 6.10 -1.19
N ASN A 89 -9.96 6.51 -1.97
CA ASN A 89 -11.21 7.14 -1.51
C ASN A 89 -11.96 6.20 -0.53
N ASP A 90 -11.74 6.38 0.78
CA ASP A 90 -12.33 5.64 1.90
C ASP A 90 -12.08 4.12 1.94
N ASN A 91 -11.15 3.59 1.13
CA ASN A 91 -10.74 2.19 1.23
C ASN A 91 -9.74 1.98 2.37
N TRP A 92 -10.25 2.08 3.60
CA TRP A 92 -9.49 1.95 4.84
C TRP A 92 -8.65 0.66 4.91
N ASN A 93 -9.13 -0.44 4.34
CA ASN A 93 -8.38 -1.70 4.28
C ASN A 93 -7.12 -1.60 3.42
N LEU A 94 -7.26 -1.11 2.19
CA LEU A 94 -6.12 -0.94 1.30
C LEU A 94 -5.16 0.14 1.83
N SER A 95 -5.70 1.27 2.30
CA SER A 95 -4.91 2.34 2.90
C SER A 95 -4.09 1.84 4.10
N SER A 96 -4.70 1.06 4.99
CA SER A 96 -4.02 0.48 6.15
C SER A 96 -2.89 -0.47 5.74
N LEU A 97 -3.12 -1.35 4.76
CA LEU A 97 -2.07 -2.25 4.28
C LEU A 97 -0.92 -1.47 3.62
N ILE A 98 -1.22 -0.47 2.80
CA ILE A 98 -0.18 0.37 2.18
C ILE A 98 0.65 1.08 3.26
N CYS A 99 0.00 1.66 4.28
CA CYS A 99 0.70 2.27 5.41
C CYS A 99 1.58 1.25 6.14
N GLN A 100 1.14 0.01 6.30
CA GLN A 100 1.95 -1.07 6.89
C GLN A 100 3.17 -1.42 6.03
N VAL A 101 3.04 -1.47 4.69
CA VAL A 101 4.18 -1.68 3.79
C VAL A 101 5.21 -0.56 3.97
N ILE A 102 4.75 0.70 3.95
CA ILE A 102 5.61 1.88 4.09
C ILE A 102 6.25 1.92 5.47
N TRP A 103 5.52 1.58 6.54
CA TRP A 103 6.05 1.46 7.89
C TRP A 103 7.14 0.39 7.97
N ASN A 104 6.87 -0.83 7.48
CA ASN A 104 7.84 -1.92 7.47
C ASN A 104 9.10 -1.54 6.69
N TYR A 105 8.95 -0.86 5.55
CA TYR A 105 10.08 -0.34 4.78
C TYR A 105 10.92 0.66 5.59
N SER A 106 10.24 1.56 6.32
CA SER A 106 10.82 2.71 7.00
C SER A 106 11.34 2.43 8.42
N THR A 107 10.99 1.29 9.02
CA THR A 107 11.21 1.01 10.46
C THR A 107 12.69 1.10 10.89
N GLU A 108 13.63 0.83 9.98
CA GLU A 108 15.07 0.92 10.25
C GLU A 108 15.76 2.04 9.46
N SER A 109 14.98 2.93 8.84
CA SER A 109 15.53 4.08 8.13
C SER A 109 16.11 5.09 9.11
N THR A 110 17.30 5.61 8.79
CA THR A 110 17.92 6.72 9.51
C THR A 110 17.66 8.07 8.86
N ASP A 111 17.29 8.06 7.57
CA ASP A 111 16.95 9.25 6.79
C ASP A 111 15.93 8.88 5.69
N LEU A 112 14.66 9.17 5.95
CA LEU A 112 13.57 8.92 5.02
C LEU A 112 13.65 9.78 3.75
N TYR A 113 14.25 10.97 3.81
CA TYR A 113 14.43 11.81 2.62
C TYR A 113 15.45 11.19 1.67
N TYR A 114 16.47 10.52 2.20
CA TYR A 114 17.40 9.74 1.41
C TYR A 114 16.76 8.47 0.85
N ASP A 115 16.02 7.72 1.68
CA ASP A 115 15.51 6.38 1.32
C ASP A 115 14.26 6.40 0.43
N LEU A 116 13.38 7.40 0.55
CA LEU A 116 12.18 7.57 -0.27
C LEU A 116 12.35 8.62 -1.37
N GLY A 117 13.29 9.55 -1.20
CA GLY A 117 13.40 10.76 -2.00
C GLY A 117 12.44 11.85 -1.52
N ARG A 118 12.89 13.12 -1.57
CA ARG A 118 12.17 14.27 -1.05
C ARG A 118 10.72 14.37 -1.52
N ASP A 119 10.50 14.31 -2.82
CA ASP A 119 9.15 14.47 -3.40
C ASP A 119 8.19 13.38 -2.90
N THR A 120 8.66 12.13 -2.80
CA THR A 120 7.87 11.01 -2.27
C THR A 120 7.57 11.20 -0.79
N THR A 121 8.55 11.66 -0.01
CA THR A 121 8.40 11.92 1.43
C THR A 121 7.39 13.05 1.67
N GLU A 122 7.51 14.16 0.95
CA GLU A 122 6.58 15.30 1.07
C GLU A 122 5.16 14.91 0.67
N LYS A 123 5.00 14.14 -0.41
CA LYS A 123 3.71 13.62 -0.83
C LYS A 123 3.10 12.67 0.20
N LEU A 124 3.89 11.75 0.75
CA LEU A 124 3.44 10.85 1.81
C LEU A 124 2.96 11.62 3.04
N VAL A 125 3.71 12.64 3.47
CA VAL A 125 3.32 13.49 4.60
C VAL A 125 2.00 14.21 4.32
N SER A 126 1.82 14.76 3.11
CA SER A 126 0.56 15.40 2.71
C SER A 126 -0.62 14.43 2.77
N VAL A 127 -0.49 13.24 2.18
CA VAL A 127 -1.56 12.23 2.16
C VAL A 127 -1.91 11.76 3.57
N LEU A 128 -0.92 11.55 4.43
CA LEU A 128 -1.15 11.15 5.82
C LEU A 128 -1.79 12.28 6.64
N ALA A 129 -1.43 13.54 6.40
CA ALA A 129 -2.09 14.68 7.03
C ALA A 129 -3.58 14.75 6.63
N ASP A 130 -3.89 14.54 5.34
CA ASP A 130 -5.26 14.50 4.84
C ASP A 130 -6.10 13.35 5.43
N PHE A 131 -5.46 12.23 5.78
CA PHE A 131 -6.12 11.09 6.46
C PHE A 131 -6.40 11.35 7.93
N LEU A 132 -5.64 12.26 8.56
CA LEU A 132 -5.79 12.65 9.96
C LEU A 132 -6.70 13.86 10.13
N ASP A 133 -7.09 14.54 9.04
CA ASP A 133 -7.97 15.68 9.08
C ASP A 133 -9.38 15.29 9.54
N GLU A 134 -9.67 15.56 10.81
CA GLU A 134 -10.95 15.28 11.44
C GLU A 134 -12.11 16.07 10.81
N GLU A 135 -11.87 17.25 10.20
CA GLU A 135 -12.92 18.01 9.53
C GLU A 135 -13.47 17.27 8.30
N ARG A 136 -12.64 16.45 7.64
CA ARG A 136 -13.07 15.61 6.52
C ARG A 136 -14.08 14.53 6.95
N TYR A 137 -13.96 14.01 8.16
CA TYR A 137 -14.75 12.88 8.67
C TYR A 137 -15.89 13.30 9.61
N PHE A 138 -15.70 14.40 10.35
CA PHE A 138 -16.61 14.89 11.39
C PHE A 138 -17.07 16.33 11.18
N GLY A 139 -16.61 17.00 10.12
CA GLY A 139 -17.02 18.34 9.75
C GLY A 139 -18.53 18.39 9.53
N ILE A 140 -19.22 19.14 10.36
CA ILE A 140 -20.60 19.50 10.14
C ILE A 140 -20.65 20.34 8.85
N PRO A 141 -21.43 19.97 7.83
CA PRO A 141 -21.54 20.76 6.61
C PRO A 141 -21.93 22.20 6.97
N GLU A 142 -21.20 23.19 6.47
CA GLU A 142 -21.58 24.60 6.62
C GLU A 142 -23.05 24.77 6.18
N GLY A 143 -23.92 25.05 7.15
CA GLY A 143 -25.37 25.15 6.93
C GLY A 143 -26.24 24.12 7.65
N SER A 144 -25.68 23.20 8.45
CA SER A 144 -26.53 22.37 9.32
C SER A 144 -27.18 23.26 10.40
N VAL A 145 -28.50 23.41 10.32
CA VAL A 145 -29.29 24.07 11.36
C VAL A 145 -29.36 23.11 12.54
N ILE A 146 -28.72 23.46 13.66
CA ILE A 146 -28.99 22.78 14.93
C ILE A 146 -30.42 23.15 15.32
N ASP A 147 -31.32 22.16 15.29
CA ASP A 147 -32.71 22.35 15.73
C ASP A 147 -32.70 22.67 17.24
N PRO A 148 -33.17 23.87 17.65
CA PRO A 148 -33.21 24.24 19.06
C PRO A 148 -34.24 23.44 19.89
N ALA A 149 -34.97 22.48 19.30
CA ALA A 149 -35.89 21.60 20.02
C ALA A 149 -35.23 20.46 20.81
N ILE A 150 -33.89 20.31 20.79
CA ILE A 150 -33.15 19.27 21.53
C ILE A 150 -32.27 19.85 22.65
N SER A 151 -32.76 20.88 23.36
CA SER A 151 -32.14 21.40 24.60
C SER A 151 -33.08 21.28 25.79
#